data_AF-A0A1H6F5B4-F1
#
_entry.id   AF-A0A1H6F5B4-F1
#
_cell.length_a   1.000
_cell.length_b   1.000
_cell.length_c   1.000
_cell.angle_alpha   90.00
_cell.angle_beta   90.00
_cell.angle_gamma   90.00
#
_symmetry.space_group_name_H-M   'P 1'
#
loop_
_entity.id
_entity.type
_entity.pdbx_description
1 polymer ?
#
loop_
_entity_poly.entity_id
_entity_poly.type
_entity_poly.pdbx_seq_one_letter_code
_entity_poly.pdbx_strand_id
1 'polypeptide(L)'
;MYLNQDLQINVTIYYKSVIVQINKMKNKVLTKQENRVAHLIANEFLEKEIAATLFISVHTVHTHTKNIRKKLNVKNIAGITREYMLRLTNCADVLKPQIIK
;
A
#
# COMPACT_ATOMS: atom_id res chain seq x y z
N MET A 1 29.97 -39.59 8.39
CA MET A 1 30.08 -38.31 9.11
C MET A 1 29.85 -37.08 8.19
N TYR A 2 29.05 -37.20 7.12
CA TYR A 2 28.68 -36.08 6.23
C TYR A 2 27.29 -36.30 5.64
N LEU A 3 26.22 -35.93 6.37
CA LEU A 3 24.84 -36.00 5.86
C LEU A 3 23.95 -34.85 6.36
N ASN A 4 24.55 -33.69 6.68
CA ASN A 4 23.81 -32.52 7.23
C ASN A 4 23.99 -31.21 6.45
N GLN A 5 24.86 -31.15 5.45
CA GLN A 5 25.13 -29.89 4.75
C GLN A 5 24.09 -29.60 3.65
N ASP A 6 23.64 -30.63 2.93
CA ASP A 6 22.63 -30.48 1.86
C ASP A 6 21.23 -30.18 2.41
N LEU A 7 20.87 -30.74 3.58
CA LEU A 7 19.61 -30.45 4.26
C LEU A 7 19.57 -28.99 4.73
N GLN A 8 20.70 -28.48 5.24
CA GLN A 8 20.83 -27.12 5.76
C GLN A 8 20.83 -26.07 4.63
N ILE A 9 21.41 -26.40 3.46
CA ILE A 9 21.34 -25.56 2.25
C ILE A 9 19.88 -25.44 1.75
N ASN A 10 19.15 -26.55 1.66
CA ASN A 10 17.76 -26.55 1.19
C ASN A 10 16.83 -25.74 2.12
N VAL A 11 16.98 -25.87 3.44
CA VAL A 11 16.22 -25.07 4.41
C VAL A 11 16.54 -23.57 4.27
N THR A 12 17.82 -23.23 4.06
CA THR A 12 18.25 -21.83 3.88
C THR A 12 17.66 -21.21 2.62
N ILE A 13 17.66 -21.94 1.50
CA ILE A 13 17.07 -21.52 0.22
C ILE A 13 15.57 -21.28 0.38
N TYR A 14 14.87 -22.23 1.01
CA TYR A 14 13.45 -22.11 1.30
C TYR A 14 13.15 -20.85 2.13
N TYR A 15 13.83 -20.67 3.27
CA TYR A 15 13.59 -19.51 4.14
C TYR A 15 13.86 -18.19 3.41
N LYS A 16 14.93 -18.11 2.61
CA LYS A 16 15.23 -16.91 1.82
C LYS A 16 14.13 -16.61 0.79
N SER A 17 13.60 -17.63 0.12
CA SER A 17 12.48 -17.47 -0.82
C SER A 17 11.21 -16.95 -0.13
N VAL A 18 10.87 -17.51 1.05
CA VAL A 18 9.70 -17.11 1.84
C VAL A 18 9.82 -15.66 2.31
N ILE A 19 10.99 -15.25 2.82
CA ILE A 19 11.22 -13.87 3.26
C ILE A 19 11.08 -12.86 2.11
N VAL A 20 11.55 -13.21 0.90
CA VAL A 20 11.35 -12.37 -0.30
C VAL A 20 9.86 -12.20 -0.61
N GLN A 21 9.06 -13.27 -0.53
CA GLN A 21 7.60 -13.17 -0.74
C GLN A 21 6.92 -12.33 0.34
N ILE A 22 7.28 -12.52 1.62
CA ILE A 22 6.75 -11.72 2.73
C ILE A 22 7.07 -10.22 2.53
N ASN A 23 8.30 -9.89 2.14
CA ASN A 23 8.69 -8.51 1.87
C ASN A 23 7.94 -7.92 0.66
N LYS A 24 7.69 -8.73 -0.37
CA LYS A 24 6.88 -8.34 -1.52
C LYS A 24 5.43 -8.06 -1.12
N MET A 25 4.85 -8.88 -0.23
CA MET A 25 3.50 -8.64 0.32
C MET A 25 3.45 -7.38 1.19
N LYS A 26 4.42 -7.19 2.09
CA LYS A 26 4.52 -5.97 2.93
C LYS A 26 4.58 -4.70 2.11
N ASN A 27 5.34 -4.70 1.01
CA ASN A 27 5.44 -3.55 0.12
C ASN A 27 4.14 -3.20 -0.62
N LYS A 28 3.13 -4.09 -0.65
CA LYS A 28 1.81 -3.81 -1.24
C LYS A 28 0.83 -3.17 -0.26
N VAL A 29 1.18 -3.13 1.03
CA VAL A 29 0.33 -2.58 2.10
C VAL A 29 0.59 -1.07 2.19
N LEU A 30 -0.49 -0.30 2.08
CA LEU A 30 -0.44 1.14 2.27
C LEU A 30 -0.36 1.45 3.78
N THR A 31 0.41 2.47 4.14
CA THR A 31 0.39 3.00 5.50
C THR A 31 -0.94 3.66 5.81
N LYS A 32 -1.20 3.96 7.09
CA LYS A 32 -2.41 4.69 7.51
C LYS A 32 -2.57 6.02 6.77
N GLN A 33 -1.49 6.79 6.62
CA GLN A 33 -1.54 8.08 5.94
C GLN A 33 -1.72 7.93 4.42
N GLU A 34 -1.05 6.94 3.81
CA GLU A 34 -1.23 6.63 2.39
C GLU A 34 -2.67 6.19 2.08
N ASN A 35 -3.31 5.43 2.98
CA ASN A 35 -4.73 5.08 2.85
C ASN A 35 -5.65 6.31 2.91
N ARG A 36 -5.36 7.29 3.78
CA ARG A 36 -6.13 8.54 3.85
C ARG A 36 -6.00 9.35 2.55
N VAL A 37 -4.79 9.44 2.00
CA VAL A 37 -4.56 10.11 0.72
C VAL A 37 -5.26 9.37 -0.43
N ALA A 38 -5.14 8.04 -0.51
CA ALA A 38 -5.82 7.23 -1.52
C ALA A 38 -7.35 7.35 -1.42
N HIS A 39 -7.89 7.42 -0.21
CA HIS A 39 -9.32 7.67 0.04
C HIS A 39 -9.77 9.00 -0.55
N LEU A 40 -9.07 10.10 -0.26
CA LEU A 40 -9.44 11.42 -0.77
C LEU A 40 -9.28 11.51 -2.29
N ILE A 41 -8.25 10.88 -2.86
CA ILE A 41 -8.10 10.72 -4.32
C ILE A 41 -9.30 9.99 -4.93
N ALA A 42 -9.78 8.94 -4.26
CA ALA A 42 -10.92 8.16 -4.72
C ALA A 42 -12.25 8.90 -4.61
N ASN A 43 -12.30 9.96 -3.79
CA ASN A 43 -13.40 10.93 -3.71
C ASN A 43 -13.13 12.21 -4.53
N GLU A 44 -12.22 12.14 -5.51
CA GLU A 44 -11.95 13.20 -6.50
C GLU A 44 -11.37 14.52 -5.94
N PHE A 45 -10.79 14.52 -4.74
CA PHE A 45 -10.12 15.69 -4.20
C PHE A 45 -8.81 16.01 -4.95
N LEU A 46 -8.54 17.31 -5.17
CA LEU A 46 -7.30 17.82 -5.73
C LEU A 46 -6.16 17.80 -4.69
N GLU A 47 -4.90 17.74 -5.13
CA GLU A 47 -3.74 17.67 -4.20
C GLU A 47 -3.71 18.84 -3.19
N LYS A 48 -4.17 20.03 -3.59
CA LYS A 48 -4.28 21.20 -2.69
C LYS A 48 -5.37 21.04 -1.63
N GLU A 49 -6.49 20.42 -1.98
CA GLU A 49 -7.60 20.16 -1.06
C GLU A 49 -7.22 19.04 -0.09
N ILE A 50 -6.57 17.99 -0.59
CA ILE A 50 -6.01 16.92 0.25
C ILE A 50 -5.01 17.49 1.27
N ALA A 51 -4.12 18.38 0.81
CA ALA A 51 -3.14 19.05 1.67
C ALA A 51 -3.83 19.85 2.78
N ALA A 52 -4.87 20.61 2.45
CA ALA A 52 -5.68 21.36 3.43
C ALA A 52 -6.39 20.42 4.41
N THR A 53 -7.09 19.39 3.92
CA THR A 53 -7.85 18.43 4.74
C THR A 53 -6.96 17.62 5.69
N LEU A 54 -5.74 17.29 5.26
CA LEU A 54 -4.80 16.51 6.07
C LEU A 54 -3.81 17.36 6.87
N PHE A 55 -3.88 18.70 6.76
CA PHE A 55 -2.96 19.65 7.38
C PHE A 55 -1.48 19.36 7.07
N ILE A 56 -1.17 19.08 5.81
CA ILE A 56 0.19 18.80 5.32
C ILE A 56 0.49 19.63 4.06
N SER A 57 1.76 19.70 3.64
CA SER A 57 2.11 20.40 2.41
C SER A 57 1.67 19.62 1.15
N VAL A 58 1.40 20.34 0.05
CA VAL A 58 1.12 19.75 -1.27
C VAL A 58 2.27 18.84 -1.72
N HIS A 59 3.53 19.22 -1.43
CA HIS A 59 4.70 18.39 -1.72
C HIS A 59 4.68 17.05 -0.96
N THR A 60 4.21 17.07 0.29
CA THR A 60 4.02 15.87 1.09
C THR A 60 2.94 14.97 0.49
N VAL A 61 1.81 15.55 0.02
CA VAL A 61 0.77 14.80 -0.72
C VAL A 61 1.38 14.15 -1.96
N HIS A 62 2.15 14.90 -2.76
CA HIS A 62 2.83 14.36 -3.95
C HIS A 62 3.74 13.17 -3.61
N THR A 63 4.47 13.24 -2.51
CA THR A 63 5.32 12.14 -2.03
C THR A 63 4.50 10.92 -1.61
N HIS A 64 3.38 11.12 -0.89
CA HIS A 64 2.44 10.03 -0.59
C HIS A 64 1.89 9.38 -1.87
N THR A 65 1.44 10.17 -2.86
CA THR A 65 0.94 9.67 -4.14
C THR A 65 2.00 8.86 -4.90
N LYS A 66 3.25 9.32 -4.92
CA LYS A 66 4.38 8.58 -5.51
C LYS A 66 4.61 7.25 -4.81
N ASN A 67 4.57 7.23 -3.48
CA ASN A 67 4.76 6.00 -2.70
C ASN A 67 3.60 5.02 -2.88
N ILE A 68 2.36 5.52 -2.90
CA ILE A 68 1.16 4.73 -3.19
C ILE A 68 1.29 4.07 -4.56
N ARG A 69 1.64 4.84 -5.61
CA ARG A 69 1.85 4.29 -6.96
C ARG A 69 2.86 3.15 -6.99
N LYS A 70 3.99 3.33 -6.28
CA LYS A 70 5.03 2.30 -6.18
C LYS A 70 4.54 1.05 -5.45
N LYS A 71 3.81 1.21 -4.34
CA LYS A 71 3.29 0.09 -3.53
C LYS A 71 2.17 -0.68 -4.22
N LEU A 72 1.28 0.03 -4.92
CA LEU A 72 0.18 -0.55 -5.68
C LEU A 72 0.62 -1.03 -7.08
N ASN A 73 1.84 -0.69 -7.51
CA ASN A 73 2.35 -0.96 -8.86
C ASN A 73 1.46 -0.37 -9.97
N VAL A 74 1.04 0.89 -9.82
CA VAL A 74 0.18 1.60 -10.77
C VAL A 74 0.84 2.82 -11.39
N LYS A 75 0.45 3.15 -12.62
CA LYS A 75 1.08 4.20 -13.41
C LYS A 75 0.52 5.60 -13.14
N ASN A 76 -0.72 5.75 -12.70
CA ASN A 76 -1.38 7.05 -12.58
C ASN A 76 -2.41 7.07 -11.44
N ILE A 77 -3.02 8.24 -11.22
CA ILE A 77 -4.03 8.50 -10.19
C ILE A 77 -5.26 7.59 -10.39
N ALA A 78 -5.76 7.44 -11.63
CA ALA A 78 -6.87 6.53 -11.94
C ALA A 78 -6.58 5.09 -11.51
N GLY A 79 -5.33 4.63 -11.65
CA GLY A 79 -4.87 3.35 -11.13
C GLY A 79 -4.95 3.27 -9.61
N ILE A 80 -4.58 4.33 -8.88
CA ILE A 80 -4.74 4.40 -7.42
C ILE A 80 -6.21 4.26 -7.05
N THR A 81 -7.09 5.04 -7.69
CA THR A 81 -8.54 5.02 -7.44
C THR A 81 -9.10 3.62 -7.63
N ARG A 82 -8.84 2.99 -8.78
CA ARG A 82 -9.33 1.63 -9.07
C ARG A 82 -8.83 0.61 -8.05
N GLU A 83 -7.53 0.57 -7.78
CA GLU A 83 -6.96 -0.40 -6.83
C GLU A 83 -7.47 -0.17 -5.40
N TYR A 84 -7.65 1.09 -4.99
CA TYR A 84 -8.21 1.43 -3.69
C TYR A 84 -9.67 0.98 -3.59
N MET A 85 -10.51 1.27 -4.60
CA MET A 85 -11.91 0.83 -4.63
C MET A 85 -12.04 -0.70 -4.59
N LEU A 86 -11.25 -1.43 -5.37
CA LEU A 86 -11.25 -2.90 -5.37
C LEU A 86 -10.88 -3.49 -4.00
N ARG A 87 -10.04 -2.80 -3.22
CA ARG A 87 -9.71 -3.22 -1.85
C ARG A 87 -10.89 -3.02 -0.90
N LEU A 88 -11.70 -1.98 -1.10
CA LEU A 88 -12.90 -1.69 -0.30
C LEU A 88 -14.08 -2.61 -0.62
N THR A 89 -14.17 -3.14 -1.84
CA THR A 89 -15.26 -4.07 -2.22
C THR A 89 -15.26 -5.40 -1.48
N ASN A 90 -14.30 -5.64 -0.58
CA ASN A 90 -14.44 -6.65 0.45
C ASN A 90 -15.47 -6.14 1.47
N CYS A 91 -16.64 -6.78 1.53
CA CYS A 91 -17.87 -6.27 2.14
C CYS A 91 -17.77 -5.76 3.60
N ALA A 92 -16.70 -6.12 4.33
CA ALA A 92 -16.46 -5.66 5.70
C ALA A 92 -16.00 -4.19 5.81
N ASP A 93 -15.47 -3.57 4.76
CA ASP A 93 -14.87 -2.23 4.84
C ASP A 93 -15.75 -1.10 4.30
N VAL A 94 -16.79 -1.40 3.51
CA VAL A 94 -17.76 -0.43 2.96
C VAL A 94 -18.62 0.23 4.05
N LEU A 95 -18.74 -0.42 5.23
CA LEU A 95 -19.63 -0.02 6.32
C LEU A 95 -18.96 0.82 7.41
N LYS A 96 -17.72 1.28 7.23
CA LYS A 96 -17.08 2.21 8.17
C LYS A 96 -17.27 3.64 7.65
N PRO A 97 -18.33 4.36 8.05
CA PRO A 97 -18.41 5.78 7.76
C PRO A 97 -17.21 6.45 8.44
N GLN A 98 -16.27 6.97 7.64
CA GLN A 98 -15.25 7.86 8.17
C GLN A 98 -15.90 9.23 8.31
N ILE A 99 -16.33 9.48 9.54
CA ILE A 99 -16.75 10.79 10.05
C ILE A 99 -15.61 11.76 9.73
N ILE A 100 -15.83 12.62 8.75
CA ILE A 100 -15.06 13.85 8.60
C ILE A 100 -15.53 14.73 9.76
N LYS A 101 -14.77 14.74 10.86
CA LYS A 101 -14.94 15.74 11.92
C LYS A 101 -14.31 17.04 11.49
#